data_AF-A0A5Q4DJH0-F1
#
_entry.id   AF-A0A5Q4DJH0-F1
#
_cell.length_a   1.000
_cell.length_b   1.000
_cell.length_c   1.000
_cell.angle_alpha   90.00
_cell.angle_beta   90.00
_cell.angle_gamma   90.00
#
_symmetry.space_group_name_H-M   'P 1'
#
loop_
_entity.id
_entity.type
_entity.pdbx_description
1 polymer ?
#
loop_
_entity_poly.entity_id
_entity_poly.type
_entity_poly.pdbx_seq_one_letter_code
_entity_poly.pdbx_strand_id
1 'polypeptide(L)'
;MGVLRQFRLRAERHAKLMRCVRKSASLRSVQNRTENLRPQDVVIFSTLRNELVRLPYFLDYYRAQGVRHFIMVDNGSTDGSAEYLAQQRDVSLWSSEASYKRASFGIDWLNHLLWLYGSGRWVLVVDVDEFFVYPFCDTRPVTALTDWLESQGRRSFGAMLLDMYPKGPVTAHPYRAGQNPFEIARWFDAGNYSIKRNVAYHDLWIQGGVRQRVIMAHAPEKAPALNKIPLVHWSRKYAYLSSTHMLLPRGLNRVYDESGGEAASGVLLHAKFLDTVIGKAQEEMERREHYAGSREYRAYEDSLRRNQDLWCEWSTEYINWRQLEILGLMSKGDWA
;
A
#
# COMPACT_ATOMS: atom_id res chain seq x y z
N MET A 1 -19.41 21.17 13.88
CA MET A 1 -18.18 21.35 13.06
C MET A 1 -18.29 22.63 12.26
N GLY A 2 -17.34 23.57 12.39
CA GLY A 2 -17.43 24.87 11.72
C GLY A 2 -17.40 24.75 10.19
N VAL A 3 -18.31 25.48 9.54
CA VAL A 3 -18.48 25.58 8.07
C VAL A 3 -17.14 25.86 7.36
N LEU A 4 -16.32 26.74 7.93
CA LEU A 4 -14.98 27.09 7.44
C LEU A 4 -14.06 25.87 7.24
N ARG A 5 -14.10 24.90 8.17
CA ARG A 5 -13.26 23.70 8.07
C ARG A 5 -13.72 22.78 6.95
N GLN A 6 -15.02 22.69 6.69
CA GLN A 6 -15.55 21.94 5.55
C GLN A 6 -15.12 22.57 4.22
N PHE A 7 -15.18 23.91 4.12
CA PHE A 7 -14.69 24.63 2.95
C PHE A 7 -13.19 24.41 2.74
N ARG A 8 -12.37 24.47 3.79
CA ARG A 8 -10.93 24.23 3.72
C ARG A 8 -10.61 22.83 3.17
N LEU A 9 -11.22 21.77 3.72
CA LEU A 9 -11.01 20.41 3.23
C LEU A 9 -11.50 20.24 1.78
N ARG A 10 -12.58 20.91 1.39
CA ARG A 10 -13.07 20.89 0.01
C ARG A 10 -12.08 21.58 -0.95
N ALA A 11 -11.52 22.72 -0.54
CA ALA A 11 -10.51 23.45 -1.30
C ALA A 11 -9.22 22.63 -1.44
N GLU A 12 -8.74 22.00 -0.36
CA GLU A 12 -7.58 21.11 -0.38
C GLU A 12 -7.77 19.94 -1.35
N ARG A 13 -8.94 19.30 -1.30
CA ARG A 13 -9.30 18.24 -2.26
C ARG A 13 -9.28 18.74 -3.70
N HIS A 14 -9.88 19.89 -3.99
CA HIS A 14 -9.86 20.45 -5.33
C HIS A 14 -8.44 20.82 -5.78
N ALA A 15 -7.61 21.38 -4.88
CA ALA A 15 -6.21 21.66 -5.18
C ALA A 15 -5.44 20.36 -5.52
N LYS A 16 -5.70 19.27 -4.79
CA LYS A 16 -5.11 17.95 -5.09
C LYS A 16 -5.57 17.41 -6.44
N LEU A 17 -6.86 17.51 -6.77
CA LEU A 17 -7.40 17.09 -8.08
C LEU A 17 -6.84 17.94 -9.23
N MET A 18 -6.75 19.26 -9.09
CA MET A 18 -6.13 20.11 -10.11
C MET A 18 -4.65 19.77 -10.28
N ARG A 19 -3.96 19.47 -9.18
CA ARG A 19 -2.56 19.04 -9.21
C ARG A 19 -2.40 17.70 -9.94
N CYS A 20 -3.27 16.72 -9.74
CA CYS A 20 -3.16 15.43 -10.43
C CYS A 20 -3.35 15.58 -11.94
N VAL A 21 -4.31 16.41 -12.38
CA VAL A 21 -4.48 16.75 -13.81
C VAL A 21 -3.24 17.43 -14.37
N ARG A 22 -2.64 18.38 -13.66
CA ARG A 22 -1.39 18.99 -14.12
C ARG A 22 -0.24 17.98 -14.21
N LYS A 23 -0.15 17.05 -13.25
CA LYS A 23 0.92 16.04 -13.21
C LYS A 23 0.70 14.92 -14.24
N SER A 24 -0.51 14.71 -14.72
CA SER A 24 -0.77 13.70 -15.75
C SER A 24 -0.12 14.02 -17.09
N ALA A 25 0.22 15.28 -17.36
CA ALA A 25 1.02 15.66 -18.53
C ALA A 25 2.41 14.99 -18.57
N SER A 26 2.90 14.46 -17.44
CA SER A 26 4.15 13.69 -17.37
C SER A 26 3.96 12.18 -17.54
N LEU A 27 2.74 11.70 -17.75
CA LEU A 27 2.45 10.29 -18.02
C LEU A 27 2.41 10.03 -19.52
N ARG A 28 3.12 8.99 -19.96
CA ARG A 28 3.02 8.44 -21.30
C ARG A 28 2.33 7.08 -21.21
N SER A 29 1.30 6.85 -22.03
CA SER A 29 0.74 5.50 -22.15
C SER A 29 1.74 4.62 -22.89
N VAL A 30 2.17 3.52 -22.26
CA VAL A 30 3.00 2.48 -22.89
C VAL A 30 2.08 1.45 -23.52
N GLN A 31 1.08 1.00 -22.76
CA GLN A 31 0.10 0.04 -23.23
C GLN A 31 -1.22 0.30 -22.51
N ASN A 32 -2.24 0.71 -23.25
CA ASN A 32 -3.57 0.92 -22.69
C ASN A 32 -4.45 -0.27 -23.06
N ARG A 33 -4.94 -0.99 -22.05
CA ARG A 33 -5.91 -2.09 -22.18
C ARG A 33 -7.19 -1.82 -21.40
N THR A 34 -7.46 -0.54 -21.08
CA THR A 34 -8.59 -0.16 -20.23
C THR A 34 -9.96 -0.42 -20.88
N GLU A 35 -10.00 -0.69 -22.18
CA GLU A 35 -11.16 -1.21 -22.90
C GLU A 35 -11.61 -2.60 -22.40
N ASN A 36 -10.72 -3.36 -21.77
CA ASN A 36 -11.03 -4.68 -21.21
C ASN A 36 -11.68 -4.61 -19.81
N LEU A 37 -11.73 -3.42 -19.20
CA LEU A 37 -12.30 -3.24 -17.86
C LEU A 37 -13.81 -3.50 -17.85
N ARG A 38 -14.24 -4.42 -16.99
CA ARG A 38 -15.66 -4.70 -16.75
C ARG A 38 -16.18 -3.89 -15.55
N PRO A 39 -17.47 -3.55 -15.48
CA PRO A 39 -18.00 -2.74 -14.37
C PRO A 39 -17.78 -3.33 -12.97
N GLN A 40 -17.80 -4.66 -12.85
CA GLN A 40 -17.69 -5.37 -11.55
C GLN A 40 -16.24 -5.72 -11.18
N ASP A 41 -15.27 -5.38 -12.03
CA ASP A 41 -13.86 -5.70 -11.75
C ASP A 41 -13.34 -4.84 -10.59
N VAL A 42 -12.72 -5.52 -9.62
CA VAL A 42 -11.78 -4.88 -8.70
C VAL A 42 -10.47 -4.65 -9.46
N VAL A 43 -10.01 -3.39 -9.48
CA VAL A 43 -8.85 -2.98 -10.27
C VAL A 43 -7.72 -2.54 -9.34
N ILE A 44 -6.51 -3.06 -9.58
CA ILE A 44 -5.34 -2.62 -8.85
C ILE A 44 -4.72 -1.38 -9.47
N PHE A 45 -4.29 -0.44 -8.62
CA PHE A 45 -3.50 0.72 -9.00
C PHE A 45 -2.17 0.68 -8.26
N SER A 46 -1.06 0.80 -8.97
CA SER A 46 0.28 0.78 -8.36
C SER A 46 1.27 1.67 -9.09
N THR A 47 2.25 2.21 -8.38
CA THR A 47 3.42 2.87 -8.97
C THR A 47 4.66 2.09 -8.56
N LEU A 48 5.54 1.83 -9.51
CA LEU A 48 6.74 1.04 -9.27
C LEU A 48 7.96 1.61 -9.97
N ARG A 49 9.12 1.14 -9.53
CA ARG A 49 10.39 1.27 -10.24
C ARG A 49 11.28 0.12 -9.84
N ASN A 50 11.88 -0.54 -10.83
CA ASN A 50 12.84 -1.63 -10.64
C ASN A 50 12.31 -2.75 -9.72
N GLU A 51 11.13 -3.27 -10.04
CA GLU A 51 10.46 -4.31 -9.25
C GLU A 51 10.36 -5.64 -10.01
N LEU A 52 11.12 -5.86 -11.08
CA LEU A 52 10.97 -7.04 -11.95
C LEU A 52 11.02 -8.35 -11.16
N VAL A 53 11.88 -8.42 -10.15
CA VAL A 53 12.00 -9.60 -9.27
C VAL A 53 10.73 -9.87 -8.45
N ARG A 54 9.93 -8.85 -8.10
CA ARG A 54 8.70 -9.01 -7.31
C ARG A 54 7.44 -9.17 -8.18
N LEU A 55 7.45 -8.60 -9.38
CA LEU A 55 6.28 -8.52 -10.26
C LEU A 55 5.61 -9.88 -10.57
N PRO A 56 6.33 -10.99 -10.85
CA PRO A 56 5.67 -12.26 -11.13
C PRO A 56 4.78 -12.74 -9.99
N TYR A 57 5.31 -12.78 -8.76
CA TYR A 57 4.53 -13.21 -7.60
C TYR A 57 3.42 -12.21 -7.24
N PHE A 58 3.68 -10.91 -7.34
CA PHE A 58 2.67 -9.87 -7.11
C PHE A 58 1.44 -10.05 -8.01
N LEU A 59 1.65 -10.23 -9.32
CA LEU A 59 0.56 -10.41 -10.27
C LEU A 59 -0.20 -11.71 -9.99
N ASP A 60 0.52 -12.81 -9.78
CA ASP A 60 -0.10 -14.13 -9.55
C ASP A 60 -0.91 -14.15 -8.25
N TYR A 61 -0.41 -13.55 -7.17
CA TYR A 61 -1.13 -13.39 -5.92
C TYR A 61 -2.46 -12.68 -6.14
N TYR A 62 -2.46 -11.52 -6.80
CA TYR A 62 -3.67 -10.74 -6.96
C TYR A 62 -4.65 -11.33 -8.00
N ARG A 63 -4.14 -11.99 -9.04
CA ARG A 63 -4.96 -12.78 -9.98
C ARG A 63 -5.69 -13.91 -9.25
N ALA A 64 -5.00 -14.61 -8.33
CA ALA A 64 -5.60 -15.64 -7.49
C ALA A 64 -6.67 -15.07 -6.55
N GLN A 65 -6.49 -13.84 -6.07
CA GLN A 65 -7.47 -13.09 -5.28
C GLN A 65 -8.67 -12.55 -6.08
N GLY A 66 -8.71 -12.81 -7.40
CA GLY A 66 -9.81 -12.43 -8.28
C GLY A 66 -9.66 -11.06 -8.95
N VAL A 67 -8.52 -10.39 -8.80
CA VAL A 67 -8.23 -9.16 -9.55
C VAL A 67 -8.09 -9.49 -11.03
N ARG A 68 -8.74 -8.69 -11.88
CA ARG A 68 -8.80 -8.92 -13.33
C ARG A 68 -8.05 -7.89 -14.15
N HIS A 69 -7.70 -6.75 -13.55
CA HIS A 69 -6.99 -5.70 -14.26
C HIS A 69 -6.07 -4.91 -13.33
N PHE A 70 -4.91 -4.53 -13.87
CA PHE A 70 -3.90 -3.73 -13.20
C PHE A 70 -3.67 -2.44 -13.99
N ILE A 71 -3.71 -1.31 -13.31
CA ILE A 71 -3.34 -0.01 -13.83
C ILE A 71 -2.05 0.42 -13.13
N MET A 72 -0.95 0.42 -13.87
CA MET A 72 0.38 0.57 -13.29
C MET A 72 1.10 1.78 -13.88
N VAL A 73 1.89 2.45 -13.03
CA VAL A 73 2.80 3.51 -13.44
C VAL A 73 4.23 3.05 -13.20
N ASP A 74 4.98 2.87 -14.27
CA ASP A 74 6.42 2.67 -14.23
C ASP A 74 7.15 4.03 -14.13
N ASN A 75 7.98 4.21 -13.10
CA ASN A 75 8.79 5.41 -12.95
C ASN A 75 10.22 5.22 -13.49
N GLY A 76 10.32 4.90 -14.78
CA GLY A 76 11.58 4.87 -15.54
C GLY A 76 12.45 3.68 -15.19
N SER A 77 11.86 2.50 -14.97
CA SER A 77 12.62 1.29 -14.62
C SER A 77 13.68 0.96 -15.67
N THR A 78 14.76 0.36 -15.21
CA THR A 78 15.93 -0.04 -16.02
C THR A 78 16.23 -1.54 -15.91
N ASP A 79 15.41 -2.28 -15.17
CA ASP A 79 15.60 -3.71 -14.90
C ASP A 79 14.76 -4.64 -15.80
N GLY A 80 13.96 -4.08 -16.73
CA GLY A 80 13.02 -4.84 -17.55
C GLY A 80 11.57 -4.85 -17.02
N SER A 81 11.28 -4.16 -15.91
CA SER A 81 9.92 -4.10 -15.33
C SER A 81 8.86 -3.62 -16.32
N ALA A 82 9.17 -2.56 -17.08
CA ALA A 82 8.23 -1.96 -18.02
C ALA A 82 7.91 -2.92 -19.18
N GLU A 83 8.93 -3.58 -19.74
CA GLU A 83 8.82 -4.55 -20.82
C GLU A 83 8.02 -5.78 -20.36
N TYR A 84 8.32 -6.30 -19.17
CA TYR A 84 7.60 -7.42 -18.58
C TYR A 84 6.11 -7.11 -18.39
N LEU A 85 5.78 -5.92 -17.86
CA LEU A 85 4.41 -5.46 -17.63
C LEU A 85 3.65 -5.20 -18.93
N ALA A 86 4.31 -4.61 -19.93
CA ALA A 86 3.70 -4.34 -21.23
C ALA A 86 3.21 -5.63 -21.92
N GLN A 87 3.85 -6.77 -21.66
CA GLN A 87 3.46 -8.08 -22.20
C GLN A 87 2.25 -8.72 -21.49
N GLN A 88 1.88 -8.27 -20.29
CA GLN A 88 0.79 -8.85 -19.52
C GLN A 88 -0.57 -8.40 -20.05
N ARG A 89 -1.45 -9.35 -20.43
CA ARG A 89 -2.73 -9.05 -21.10
C ARG A 89 -3.74 -8.27 -20.23
N ASP A 90 -3.58 -8.35 -18.91
CA ASP A 90 -4.42 -7.74 -17.87
C ASP A 90 -3.79 -6.47 -17.27
N VAL A 91 -2.68 -5.98 -17.84
CA VAL A 91 -2.03 -4.74 -17.39
C VAL A 91 -2.24 -3.61 -18.40
N SER A 92 -2.70 -2.47 -17.90
CA SER A 92 -2.54 -1.17 -18.55
C SER A 92 -1.38 -0.41 -17.90
N LEU A 93 -0.39 -0.05 -18.70
CA LEU A 93 0.86 0.54 -18.26
C LEU A 93 1.02 1.98 -18.76
N TRP A 94 1.33 2.87 -17.84
CA TRP A 94 1.86 4.20 -18.11
C TRP A 94 3.30 4.27 -17.62
N SER A 95 4.11 5.13 -18.24
CA SER A 95 5.46 5.44 -17.78
C SER A 95 5.62 6.93 -17.53
N SER A 96 6.54 7.27 -16.62
CA SER A 96 6.98 8.64 -16.39
C SER A 96 8.45 8.69 -15.98
N GLU A 97 9.20 9.61 -16.58
CA GLU A 97 10.56 9.96 -16.15
C GLU A 97 10.57 11.16 -15.18
N ALA A 98 9.40 11.72 -14.86
CA ALA A 98 9.32 12.83 -13.93
C ALA A 98 9.64 12.38 -12.50
N SER A 99 10.16 13.31 -11.69
CA SER A 99 10.52 13.07 -10.29
C SER A 99 9.36 12.50 -9.48
N TYR A 100 9.59 11.32 -8.91
CA TYR A 100 8.70 10.58 -8.05
C TYR A 100 8.24 11.40 -6.83
N LYS A 101 9.20 12.01 -6.12
CA LYS A 101 8.96 12.89 -4.97
C LYS A 101 8.12 14.10 -5.35
N ARG A 102 8.39 14.74 -6.50
CA ARG A 102 7.58 15.88 -6.98
C ARG A 102 6.18 15.46 -7.44
N ALA A 103 5.96 14.18 -7.72
CA ALA A 103 4.64 13.60 -7.97
C ALA A 103 3.98 13.07 -6.68
N SER A 104 4.44 13.51 -5.50
CA SER A 104 3.95 13.03 -4.20
C SER A 104 4.09 11.51 -4.05
N PHE A 105 5.23 10.96 -4.47
CA PHE A 105 5.52 9.53 -4.43
C PHE A 105 4.48 8.75 -5.23
N GLY A 106 4.30 9.13 -6.50
CA GLY A 106 3.39 8.49 -7.44
C GLY A 106 1.89 8.83 -7.26
N ILE A 107 1.48 9.33 -6.10
CA ILE A 107 0.07 9.59 -5.78
C ILE A 107 -0.59 10.63 -6.69
N ASP A 108 0.16 11.61 -7.20
CA ASP A 108 -0.41 12.56 -8.16
C ASP A 108 -0.75 11.86 -9.49
N TRP A 109 0.04 10.89 -9.94
CA TRP A 109 -0.25 10.09 -11.13
C TRP A 109 -1.40 9.13 -10.90
N LEU A 110 -1.36 8.39 -9.79
CA LEU A 110 -2.43 7.43 -9.43
C LEU A 110 -3.77 8.12 -9.27
N ASN A 111 -3.86 9.28 -8.59
CA ASN A 111 -5.11 10.03 -8.48
C ASN A 111 -5.70 10.42 -9.84
N HIS A 112 -4.86 10.72 -10.84
CA HIS A 112 -5.35 11.02 -12.19
C HIS A 112 -5.91 9.76 -12.87
N LEU A 113 -5.18 8.65 -12.81
CA LEU A 113 -5.64 7.38 -13.39
C LEU A 113 -6.88 6.85 -12.67
N LEU A 114 -6.98 7.01 -11.35
CA LEU A 114 -8.16 6.71 -10.56
C LEU A 114 -9.35 7.58 -10.96
N TRP A 115 -9.14 8.86 -11.27
CA TRP A 115 -10.20 9.75 -11.79
C TRP A 115 -10.72 9.30 -13.16
N LEU A 116 -9.84 8.82 -14.04
CA LEU A 116 -10.20 8.31 -15.37
C LEU A 116 -10.91 6.95 -15.29
N TYR A 117 -10.29 5.99 -14.60
CA TYR A 117 -10.62 4.57 -14.72
C TYR A 117 -11.17 3.93 -13.45
N GLY A 118 -11.01 4.56 -12.28
CA GLY A 118 -11.48 4.04 -11.00
C GLY A 118 -12.92 4.38 -10.66
N SER A 119 -13.54 5.38 -11.30
CA SER A 119 -14.87 5.83 -10.90
C SER A 119 -15.96 4.77 -11.08
N GLY A 120 -16.75 4.54 -10.03
CA GLY A 120 -17.89 3.62 -10.06
C GLY A 120 -17.52 2.15 -9.92
N ARG A 121 -16.30 1.85 -9.44
CA ARG A 121 -15.81 0.51 -9.16
C ARG A 121 -15.00 0.50 -7.86
N TRP A 122 -14.76 -0.69 -7.34
CA TRP A 122 -13.77 -0.88 -6.29
C TRP A 122 -12.36 -0.85 -6.87
N VAL A 123 -11.49 -0.10 -6.19
CA VAL A 123 -10.07 -0.01 -6.52
C VAL A 123 -9.26 -0.45 -5.32
N LEU A 124 -8.18 -1.17 -5.59
CA LEU A 124 -7.18 -1.54 -4.60
C LEU A 124 -5.86 -0.84 -4.93
N VAL A 125 -5.38 0.04 -4.06
CA VAL A 125 -4.13 0.78 -4.25
C VAL A 125 -3.06 0.21 -3.32
N VAL A 126 -2.03 -0.41 -3.90
CA VAL A 126 -0.98 -1.13 -3.18
C VAL A 126 0.37 -0.96 -3.87
N ASP A 127 1.44 -0.96 -3.09
CA ASP A 127 2.80 -1.06 -3.61
C ASP A 127 3.13 -2.53 -3.99
N VAL A 128 4.15 -2.76 -4.83
CA VAL A 128 4.47 -4.12 -5.35
C VAL A 128 4.95 -5.08 -4.24
N ASP A 129 5.39 -4.55 -3.10
CA ASP A 129 5.75 -5.32 -1.89
C ASP A 129 4.65 -5.34 -0.82
N GLU A 130 3.44 -4.87 -1.11
CA GLU A 130 2.29 -4.91 -0.21
C GLU A 130 1.26 -5.97 -0.66
N PHE A 131 0.87 -6.89 0.24
CA PHE A 131 -0.05 -8.00 -0.06
C PHE A 131 -1.28 -7.94 0.84
N PHE A 132 -2.47 -7.83 0.23
CA PHE A 132 -3.72 -7.56 0.92
C PHE A 132 -4.37 -8.82 1.51
N VAL A 133 -4.29 -8.94 2.83
CA VAL A 133 -4.92 -9.99 3.63
C VAL A 133 -6.16 -9.43 4.32
N TYR A 134 -7.26 -10.16 4.20
CA TYR A 134 -8.55 -9.84 4.80
C TYR A 134 -9.22 -11.13 5.29
N PRO A 135 -10.23 -11.06 6.15
CA PRO A 135 -10.85 -12.26 6.68
C PRO A 135 -11.44 -13.11 5.54
N PHE A 136 -11.16 -14.41 5.57
CA PHE A 136 -11.53 -15.39 4.54
C PHE A 136 -10.86 -15.20 3.17
N CYS A 137 -9.74 -14.47 3.07
CA CYS A 137 -9.01 -14.30 1.80
C CYS A 137 -8.39 -15.59 1.23
N ASP A 138 -8.42 -16.69 1.98
CA ASP A 138 -8.02 -18.04 1.54
C ASP A 138 -9.13 -18.74 0.74
N THR A 139 -10.38 -18.31 0.89
CA THR A 139 -11.57 -18.99 0.34
C THR A 139 -12.51 -18.08 -0.42
N ARG A 140 -12.39 -16.75 -0.24
CA ARG A 140 -13.28 -15.75 -0.86
C ARG A 140 -12.45 -14.71 -1.61
N PRO A 141 -12.75 -14.44 -2.90
CA PRO A 141 -12.05 -13.41 -3.67
C PRO A 141 -12.40 -12.00 -3.17
N VAL A 142 -11.61 -11.01 -3.59
CA VAL A 142 -11.79 -9.61 -3.14
C VAL A 142 -13.16 -9.08 -3.56
N THR A 143 -13.71 -9.57 -4.68
CA THR A 143 -15.06 -9.21 -5.13
C THR A 143 -16.13 -9.57 -4.10
N ALA A 144 -16.00 -10.71 -3.40
CA ALA A 144 -16.96 -11.09 -2.36
C ALA A 144 -16.91 -10.13 -1.16
N LEU A 145 -15.71 -9.67 -0.78
CA LEU A 145 -15.54 -8.65 0.24
C LEU A 145 -16.19 -7.33 -0.21
N THR A 146 -15.98 -6.92 -1.46
CA THR A 146 -16.53 -5.65 -1.97
C THR A 146 -18.05 -5.66 -2.09
N ASP A 147 -18.65 -6.77 -2.53
CA ASP A 147 -20.10 -6.94 -2.59
C ASP A 147 -20.73 -6.81 -1.19
N TRP A 148 -20.09 -7.43 -0.19
CA TRP A 148 -20.52 -7.29 1.19
C TRP A 148 -20.36 -5.85 1.70
N LEU A 149 -19.23 -5.19 1.46
CA LEU A 149 -19.04 -3.80 1.85
C LEU A 149 -20.11 -2.88 1.26
N GLU A 150 -20.48 -3.08 -0.02
CA GLU A 150 -21.57 -2.36 -0.65
C GLU A 150 -22.91 -2.61 0.02
N SER A 151 -23.23 -3.86 0.34
CA SER A 151 -24.45 -4.23 1.08
C SER A 151 -24.54 -3.55 2.45
N GLN A 152 -23.40 -3.27 3.08
CA GLN A 152 -23.29 -2.57 4.36
C GLN A 152 -23.20 -1.03 4.21
N GLY A 153 -23.28 -0.51 2.98
CA GLY A 153 -23.13 0.92 2.70
C GLY A 153 -21.71 1.47 2.97
N ARG A 154 -20.72 0.59 3.12
CA ARG A 154 -19.31 0.94 3.35
C ARG A 154 -18.63 1.20 2.00
N ARG A 155 -17.83 2.27 1.93
CA ARG A 155 -17.16 2.72 0.69
C ARG A 155 -15.65 2.63 0.73
N SER A 156 -15.10 2.21 1.86
CA SER A 156 -13.66 2.06 2.06
C SER A 156 -13.41 1.02 3.13
N PHE A 157 -12.25 0.38 3.04
CA PHE A 157 -11.80 -0.66 3.95
C PHE A 157 -10.38 -0.34 4.41
N GLY A 158 -10.18 -0.35 5.73
CA GLY A 158 -8.90 -0.06 6.35
C GLY A 158 -8.03 -1.30 6.43
N ALA A 159 -6.74 -1.13 6.26
CA ALA A 159 -5.76 -2.17 6.49
C ALA A 159 -4.57 -1.62 7.27
N MET A 160 -4.03 -2.43 8.18
CA MET A 160 -2.76 -2.12 8.83
C MET A 160 -1.60 -2.68 8.02
N LEU A 161 -0.58 -1.87 7.75
CA LEU A 161 0.66 -2.32 7.14
C LEU A 161 1.46 -3.11 8.18
N LEU A 162 1.70 -4.38 7.90
CA LEU A 162 2.45 -5.29 8.77
C LEU A 162 3.80 -5.62 8.13
N ASP A 163 4.85 -5.07 8.74
CA ASP A 163 6.23 -5.27 8.28
C ASP A 163 6.68 -6.71 8.52
N MET A 164 7.06 -7.39 7.43
CA MET A 164 7.49 -8.78 7.44
C MET A 164 9.00 -8.89 7.27
N TYR A 165 9.67 -9.75 8.04
CA TYR A 165 11.13 -9.91 8.03
C TYR A 165 11.56 -11.37 8.26
N PRO A 166 12.79 -11.76 7.85
CA PRO A 166 13.32 -13.09 8.10
C PRO A 166 13.79 -13.24 9.55
N LYS A 167 14.06 -14.47 9.95
CA LYS A 167 14.84 -14.76 11.15
C LYS A 167 16.32 -14.80 10.77
N GLY A 168 17.13 -13.94 11.39
CA GLY A 168 18.52 -13.74 11.02
C GLY A 168 18.71 -12.58 10.02
N PRO A 169 19.94 -12.40 9.50
CA PRO A 169 20.26 -11.27 8.62
C PRO A 169 19.38 -11.24 7.36
N VAL A 170 18.93 -10.04 6.98
CA VAL A 170 18.08 -9.82 5.79
C VAL A 170 18.73 -10.31 4.49
N THR A 171 20.06 -10.33 4.44
CA THR A 171 20.86 -10.77 3.29
C THR A 171 21.18 -12.26 3.28
N ALA A 172 20.77 -13.02 4.30
CA ALA A 172 21.13 -14.43 4.43
C ALA A 172 20.49 -15.32 3.35
N HIS A 173 19.30 -14.94 2.86
CA HIS A 173 18.55 -15.69 1.87
C HIS A 173 18.19 -14.80 0.69
N PRO A 174 18.71 -15.08 -0.52
CA PRO A 174 18.38 -14.28 -1.69
C PRO A 174 16.95 -14.54 -2.15
N TYR A 175 16.19 -13.47 -2.38
CA TYR A 175 14.86 -13.53 -2.96
C TYR A 175 14.92 -13.74 -4.47
N ARG A 176 14.07 -14.63 -4.99
CA ARG A 176 14.04 -15.00 -6.41
C ARG A 176 12.74 -14.56 -7.08
N ALA A 177 12.82 -14.27 -8.37
CA ALA A 177 11.65 -13.91 -9.16
C ALA A 177 10.57 -15.01 -9.12
N GLY A 178 9.33 -14.63 -8.80
CA GLY A 178 8.20 -15.55 -8.68
C GLY A 178 8.11 -16.32 -7.36
N GLN A 179 9.11 -16.19 -6.47
CA GLN A 179 9.04 -16.80 -5.14
C GLN A 179 8.01 -16.08 -4.26
N ASN A 180 7.33 -16.81 -3.38
CA ASN A 180 6.56 -16.18 -2.31
C ASN A 180 7.52 -15.50 -1.31
N PRO A 181 7.49 -14.16 -1.13
CA PRO A 181 8.41 -13.46 -0.23
C PRO A 181 8.24 -13.89 1.23
N PHE A 182 7.06 -14.40 1.61
CA PHE A 182 6.77 -14.89 2.95
C PHE A 182 7.30 -16.30 3.21
N GLU A 183 8.00 -16.92 2.25
CA GLU A 183 8.87 -18.06 2.56
C GLU A 183 10.15 -17.61 3.29
N ILE A 184 10.62 -16.38 3.01
CA ILE A 184 11.82 -15.78 3.61
C ILE A 184 11.40 -14.86 4.76
N ALA A 185 10.65 -13.81 4.44
CA ALA A 185 10.18 -12.79 5.37
C ALA A 185 8.89 -13.24 6.05
N ARG A 186 8.98 -14.26 6.91
CA ARG A 186 7.82 -14.89 7.55
C ARG A 186 7.54 -14.45 8.98
N TRP A 187 8.36 -13.57 9.56
CA TRP A 187 8.22 -13.11 10.93
C TRP A 187 7.73 -11.67 11.00
N PHE A 188 7.01 -11.34 12.06
CA PHE A 188 6.49 -10.00 12.32
C PHE A 188 6.38 -9.72 13.83
N ASP A 189 6.21 -8.45 14.19
CA ASP A 189 5.92 -8.06 15.57
C ASP A 189 4.40 -8.14 15.81
N ALA A 190 3.92 -9.02 16.70
CA ALA A 190 2.49 -9.04 17.08
C ALA A 190 2.10 -7.83 17.95
N GLY A 191 3.07 -7.36 18.76
CA GLY A 191 3.63 -6.00 18.72
C GLY A 191 2.86 -4.84 19.34
N ASN A 192 3.35 -4.12 20.36
CA ASN A 192 4.14 -2.88 20.20
C ASN A 192 3.57 -1.73 19.31
N TYR A 193 2.27 -1.71 19.01
CA TYR A 193 1.62 -0.65 18.24
C TYR A 193 0.96 0.44 19.10
N SER A 194 1.03 1.67 18.62
CA SER A 194 0.32 2.83 19.18
C SER A 194 -0.62 3.41 18.14
N ILE A 195 -1.81 3.84 18.59
CA ILE A 195 -2.85 4.37 17.72
C ILE A 195 -3.27 5.75 18.25
N LYS A 196 -3.26 6.75 17.37
CA LYS A 196 -3.77 8.10 17.65
C LYS A 196 -4.83 8.48 16.63
N ARG A 197 -5.95 9.06 17.06
CA ARG A 197 -6.99 9.53 16.14
C ARG A 197 -6.61 10.90 15.59
N ASN A 198 -6.64 11.03 14.27
CA ASN A 198 -6.49 12.32 13.62
C ASN A 198 -7.87 12.98 13.49
N VAL A 199 -8.21 13.85 14.44
CA VAL A 199 -9.51 14.55 14.45
C VAL A 199 -9.72 15.37 13.17
N ALA A 200 -8.66 15.87 12.54
CA ALA A 200 -8.73 16.70 11.33
C ALA A 200 -9.35 15.95 10.14
N TYR A 201 -8.88 14.73 9.91
CA TYR A 201 -9.19 13.93 8.73
C TYR A 201 -9.88 12.60 9.04
N HIS A 202 -10.16 12.30 10.31
CA HIS A 202 -10.82 11.08 10.78
C HIS A 202 -10.10 9.78 10.40
N ASP A 203 -8.81 9.81 10.07
CA ASP A 203 -7.96 8.63 9.96
C ASP A 203 -7.37 8.25 11.33
N LEU A 204 -6.93 7.01 11.42
CA LEU A 204 -6.07 6.55 12.51
C LEU A 204 -4.62 6.80 12.12
N TRP A 205 -3.79 7.19 13.07
CA TRP A 205 -2.34 7.23 12.93
C TRP A 205 -1.76 6.08 13.73
N ILE A 206 -1.27 5.05 13.03
CA ILE A 206 -0.71 3.84 13.65
C ILE A 206 0.81 3.88 13.49
N GLN A 207 1.54 3.67 14.57
CA GLN A 207 3.00 3.55 14.59
C GLN A 207 3.41 2.36 15.46
N GLY A 208 4.51 1.69 15.12
CA GLY A 208 5.03 0.58 15.91
C GLY A 208 5.85 -0.40 15.08
N GLY A 209 5.85 -1.65 15.50
CA GLY A 209 6.53 -2.75 14.82
C GLY A 209 8.04 -2.58 14.77
N VAL A 210 8.65 -3.36 13.88
CA VAL A 210 10.10 -3.45 13.73
C VAL A 210 10.72 -2.12 13.33
N ARG A 211 10.00 -1.29 12.57
CA ARG A 211 10.47 0.04 12.18
C ARG A 211 10.62 0.97 13.37
N GLN A 212 9.70 0.92 14.32
CA GLN A 212 9.82 1.72 15.54
C GLN A 212 10.88 1.15 16.48
N ARG A 213 10.88 -0.17 16.70
CA ARG A 213 11.75 -0.83 17.68
C ARG A 213 13.22 -0.88 17.27
N VAL A 214 13.51 -1.13 15.99
CA VAL A 214 14.88 -1.33 15.48
C VAL A 214 15.37 -0.10 14.74
N ILE A 215 14.67 0.31 13.69
CA ILE A 215 15.16 1.32 12.75
C ILE A 215 15.08 2.73 13.34
N MET A 216 14.01 3.03 14.08
CA MET A 216 13.78 4.32 14.73
C MET A 216 13.96 4.23 16.26
N ALA A 217 14.81 3.31 16.74
CA ALA A 217 15.00 3.08 18.18
C ALA A 217 15.36 4.36 18.96
N HIS A 218 16.12 5.27 18.35
CA HIS A 218 16.55 6.55 18.95
C HIS A 218 15.56 7.70 18.73
N ALA A 219 14.52 7.53 17.91
CA ALA A 219 13.45 8.49 17.70
C ALA A 219 12.11 7.80 17.35
N PRO A 220 11.53 7.00 18.27
CA PRO A 220 10.36 6.16 17.98
C PRO A 220 9.15 6.94 17.46
N GLU A 221 8.99 8.20 17.88
CA GLU A 221 7.92 9.10 17.45
C GLU A 221 7.97 9.44 15.96
N LYS A 222 9.12 9.22 15.31
CA LYS A 222 9.34 9.43 13.87
C LYS A 222 9.13 8.16 13.04
N ALA A 223 8.71 7.06 13.64
CA ALA A 223 8.35 5.84 12.91
C ALA A 223 7.28 6.15 11.84
N PRO A 224 7.36 5.53 10.65
CA PRO A 224 6.39 5.78 9.59
C PRO A 224 4.99 5.30 9.99
N ALA A 225 3.98 5.90 9.35
CA ALA A 225 2.59 5.48 9.51
C ALA A 225 2.37 4.07 8.97
N LEU A 226 1.59 3.29 9.70
CA LEU A 226 1.19 1.92 9.34
C LEU A 226 -0.29 1.82 8.96
N ASN A 227 -1.10 2.86 9.18
CA ASN A 227 -2.51 2.86 8.77
C ASN A 227 -2.66 3.01 7.26
N LYS A 228 -3.46 2.18 6.59
CA LYS A 228 -3.72 2.28 5.15
C LYS A 228 -5.22 2.17 4.89
N ILE A 229 -5.68 2.79 3.82
CA ILE A 229 -7.04 2.65 3.29
C ILE A 229 -6.91 2.24 1.81
N PRO A 230 -6.49 1.00 1.54
CA PRO A 230 -6.09 0.59 0.19
C PRO A 230 -7.29 0.25 -0.70
N LEU A 231 -8.41 -0.21 -0.13
CA LEU A 231 -9.59 -0.67 -0.88
C LEU A 231 -10.73 0.35 -0.75
N VAL A 232 -11.15 0.95 -1.87
CA VAL A 232 -12.13 2.05 -1.90
C VAL A 232 -13.08 1.89 -3.08
N HIS A 233 -14.39 2.06 -2.85
CA HIS A 233 -15.36 2.24 -3.93
C HIS A 233 -15.22 3.66 -4.47
N TRP A 234 -14.55 3.81 -5.60
CA TRP A 234 -13.98 5.09 -5.99
C TRP A 234 -14.97 6.00 -6.72
N SER A 235 -14.76 7.31 -6.57
CA SER A 235 -15.52 8.36 -7.22
C SER A 235 -14.59 9.43 -7.75
N ARG A 236 -14.92 10.04 -8.89
CA ARG A 236 -14.20 11.22 -9.44
C ARG A 236 -14.04 12.39 -8.46
N LYS A 237 -14.83 12.41 -7.39
CA LYS A 237 -14.78 13.44 -6.34
C LYS A 237 -13.76 13.11 -5.23
N TYR A 238 -13.05 11.99 -5.31
CA TYR A 238 -12.13 11.50 -4.27
C TYR A 238 -10.68 11.77 -4.64
N ALA A 239 -9.82 11.91 -3.64
CA ALA A 239 -8.38 12.04 -3.83
C ALA A 239 -7.62 11.50 -2.62
N TYR A 240 -6.59 10.69 -2.86
CA TYR A 240 -5.58 10.38 -1.86
C TYR A 240 -4.69 11.61 -1.63
N LEU A 241 -4.44 11.94 -0.36
CA LEU A 241 -3.61 13.09 0.01
C LEU A 241 -2.15 12.71 0.26
N SER A 242 -1.93 11.64 1.02
CA SER A 242 -0.61 11.21 1.51
C SER A 242 -0.50 9.69 1.44
N SER A 243 0.13 9.17 0.39
CA SER A 243 0.07 7.74 0.03
C SER A 243 -1.39 7.24 0.12
N THR A 244 -1.59 5.99 0.55
CA THR A 244 -2.90 5.41 0.86
C THR A 244 -3.30 5.57 2.33
N HIS A 245 -2.56 6.36 3.13
CA HIS A 245 -2.84 6.58 4.55
C HIS A 245 -4.10 7.42 4.80
N MET A 246 -4.43 8.31 3.87
CA MET A 246 -5.47 9.32 4.06
C MET A 246 -6.01 9.83 2.72
N LEU A 247 -7.33 10.06 2.69
CA LEU A 247 -8.05 10.50 1.51
C LEU A 247 -9.10 11.57 1.84
N LEU A 248 -9.56 12.27 0.81
CA LEU A 248 -10.68 13.21 0.88
C LEU A 248 -11.79 12.77 -0.09
N PRO A 249 -13.07 12.88 0.31
CA PRO A 249 -13.59 13.44 1.56
C PRO A 249 -13.31 12.56 2.78
N ARG A 250 -12.96 13.18 3.90
CA ARG A 250 -12.53 12.52 5.15
C ARG A 250 -13.48 11.48 5.76
N GLY A 251 -14.74 11.43 5.33
CA GLY A 251 -15.69 10.41 5.79
C GLY A 251 -15.26 8.99 5.41
N LEU A 252 -14.52 8.85 4.30
CA LEU A 252 -13.94 7.60 3.84
C LEU A 252 -12.75 7.13 4.72
N ASN A 253 -12.21 7.98 5.59
CA ASN A 253 -11.15 7.58 6.52
C ASN A 253 -11.66 6.90 7.79
N ARG A 254 -12.99 6.91 8.02
CA ARG A 254 -13.65 6.24 9.16
C ARG A 254 -13.77 4.74 8.92
N VAL A 255 -12.63 4.07 8.95
CA VAL A 255 -12.49 2.62 8.79
C VAL A 255 -12.42 1.88 10.13
N TYR A 256 -12.94 2.50 11.19
CA TYR A 256 -12.93 2.00 12.56
C TYR A 256 -14.24 2.36 13.25
N ASP A 257 -14.59 1.64 14.31
CA ASP A 257 -15.79 1.90 15.11
C ASP A 257 -15.50 2.89 16.26
N GLU A 258 -16.46 3.78 16.54
CA GLU A 258 -16.36 4.77 17.63
C GLU A 258 -17.29 4.43 18.82
N SER A 259 -18.21 3.47 18.64
CA SER A 259 -19.25 3.06 19.59
C SER A 259 -18.93 1.80 20.40
N GLY A 260 -17.73 1.23 20.24
CA GLY A 260 -17.31 0.01 20.93
C GLY A 260 -17.71 -1.28 20.21
N GLY A 261 -18.14 -1.20 18.96
CA GLY A 261 -18.29 -2.35 18.05
C GLY A 261 -17.01 -2.71 17.32
N GLU A 262 -17.07 -3.75 16.51
CA GLU A 262 -15.97 -4.23 15.69
C GLU A 262 -16.19 -3.82 14.22
N ALA A 263 -15.20 -3.18 13.59
CA ALA A 263 -15.26 -2.85 12.16
C ALA A 263 -14.34 -3.78 11.38
N ALA A 264 -14.87 -4.41 10.34
CA ALA A 264 -14.07 -5.26 9.46
C ALA A 264 -12.86 -4.48 8.92
N SER A 265 -11.69 -5.07 9.07
CA SER A 265 -10.39 -4.50 8.67
C SER A 265 -9.44 -5.62 8.25
N GLY A 266 -8.38 -5.26 7.55
CA GLY A 266 -7.39 -6.22 7.07
C GLY A 266 -5.96 -5.81 7.40
N VAL A 267 -5.04 -6.50 6.75
CA VAL A 267 -3.60 -6.25 6.84
C VAL A 267 -3.01 -6.16 5.44
N LEU A 268 -2.05 -5.27 5.25
CA LEU A 268 -1.13 -5.33 4.12
C LEU A 268 0.18 -5.94 4.61
N LEU A 269 0.42 -7.21 4.29
CA LEU A 269 1.71 -7.83 4.58
C LEU A 269 2.76 -7.17 3.70
N HIS A 270 3.81 -6.65 4.32
CA HIS A 270 4.80 -5.81 3.65
C HIS A 270 6.15 -6.50 3.57
N ALA A 271 6.47 -6.99 2.38
CA ALA A 271 7.67 -7.75 2.04
C ALA A 271 8.90 -6.84 1.79
N LYS A 272 9.09 -5.84 2.65
CA LYS A 272 10.17 -4.85 2.49
C LYS A 272 11.53 -5.39 2.85
N PHE A 273 11.61 -6.23 3.88
CA PHE A 273 12.88 -6.71 4.42
C PHE A 273 13.32 -8.00 3.75
N LEU A 274 13.73 -7.88 2.48
CA LEU A 274 14.38 -8.90 1.66
C LEU A 274 15.77 -8.41 1.24
N ASP A 275 16.63 -9.29 0.75
CA ASP A 275 17.99 -8.95 0.30
C ASP A 275 18.02 -7.81 -0.74
N THR A 276 16.96 -7.69 -1.55
CA THR A 276 16.78 -6.63 -2.56
C THR A 276 16.71 -5.21 -1.97
N VAL A 277 16.40 -5.07 -0.67
CA VAL A 277 16.21 -3.76 -0.03
C VAL A 277 17.49 -2.91 -0.04
N ILE A 278 18.67 -3.53 0.00
CA ILE A 278 19.95 -2.81 0.04
C ILE A 278 20.20 -2.09 -1.29
N GLY A 279 20.08 -2.81 -2.41
CA GLY A 279 20.24 -2.22 -3.74
C GLY A 279 19.22 -1.11 -4.00
N LYS A 280 17.96 -1.34 -3.61
CA LYS A 280 16.90 -0.34 -3.71
C LYS A 280 17.17 0.90 -2.86
N ALA A 281 17.68 0.74 -1.64
CA ALA A 281 18.04 1.87 -0.77
C ALA A 281 19.17 2.71 -1.35
N GLN A 282 20.20 2.07 -1.91
CA GLN A 282 21.32 2.76 -2.55
C GLN A 282 20.86 3.56 -3.78
N GLU A 283 20.06 2.94 -4.66
CA GLU A 283 19.51 3.63 -5.83
C GLU A 283 18.67 4.86 -5.43
N GLU A 284 17.74 4.71 -4.48
CA GLU A 284 16.85 5.81 -4.10
C GLU A 284 17.60 6.96 -3.41
N MET A 285 18.70 6.65 -2.69
CA MET A 285 19.58 7.66 -2.11
C MET A 285 20.34 8.45 -3.17
N GLU A 286 20.85 7.79 -4.21
CA GLU A 286 21.52 8.44 -5.34
C GLU A 286 20.56 9.36 -6.11
N ARG A 287 19.33 8.90 -6.35
CA ARG A 287 18.29 9.65 -7.07
C ARG A 287 17.70 10.80 -6.26
N ARG A 288 17.84 10.78 -4.92
CA ARG A 288 17.24 11.77 -3.98
C ARG A 288 15.71 11.85 -4.07
N GLU A 289 15.06 10.76 -4.48
CA GLU A 289 13.61 10.65 -4.68
C GLU A 289 12.87 10.11 -3.43
N HIS A 290 13.60 9.81 -2.35
CA HIS A 290 13.07 9.24 -1.11
C HIS A 290 12.17 10.17 -0.27
N TYR A 291 11.32 9.54 0.55
CA TYR A 291 10.50 10.20 1.57
C TYR A 291 11.36 10.73 2.74
N ALA A 292 10.85 11.76 3.44
CA ALA A 292 11.44 12.33 4.65
C ALA A 292 12.93 12.73 4.61
N GLY A 293 13.50 13.00 3.43
CA GLY A 293 14.88 13.50 3.30
C GLY A 293 15.95 12.48 3.71
N SER A 294 15.77 11.20 3.36
CA SER A 294 16.69 10.04 3.50
C SER A 294 16.81 9.51 4.91
N ARG A 295 16.04 10.02 5.87
CA ARG A 295 16.11 9.54 7.26
C ARG A 295 15.81 8.04 7.37
N GLU A 296 14.72 7.59 6.75
CA GLU A 296 14.32 6.17 6.77
C GLU A 296 15.37 5.31 6.06
N TYR A 297 15.81 5.71 4.86
CA TYR A 297 16.78 4.95 4.06
C TYR A 297 18.18 4.90 4.69
N ARG A 298 18.66 5.98 5.31
CA ARG A 298 19.93 5.96 6.07
C ARG A 298 19.83 5.06 7.29
N ALA A 299 18.72 5.11 8.03
CA ALA A 299 18.52 4.24 9.17
C ALA A 299 18.43 2.76 8.75
N TYR A 300 17.82 2.46 7.59
CA TYR A 300 17.86 1.14 7.00
C TYR A 300 19.26 0.72 6.60
N GLU A 301 19.98 1.57 5.86
CA GLU A 301 21.35 1.27 5.43
C GLU A 301 22.27 1.03 6.64
N ASP A 302 22.19 1.85 7.67
CA ASP A 302 22.98 1.69 8.90
C ASP A 302 22.64 0.40 9.65
N SER A 303 21.35 0.06 9.78
CA SER A 303 20.91 -1.15 10.47
C SER A 303 21.26 -2.41 9.67
N LEU A 304 21.04 -2.40 8.35
CA LEU A 304 21.31 -3.51 7.45
C LEU A 304 22.81 -3.73 7.22
N ARG A 305 23.62 -2.67 7.10
CA ARG A 305 25.09 -2.78 7.01
C ARG A 305 25.70 -3.38 8.26
N ARG A 306 25.06 -3.22 9.43
CA ARG A 306 25.48 -3.83 10.69
C ARG A 306 25.01 -5.28 10.83
N ASN A 307 24.38 -5.87 9.81
CA ASN A 307 23.74 -7.19 9.88
C ASN A 307 22.83 -7.33 11.11
N GLN A 308 22.14 -6.25 11.48
CA GLN A 308 21.28 -6.28 12.65
C GLN A 308 20.11 -7.22 12.38
N ASP A 309 19.96 -8.25 13.22
CA ASP A 309 18.81 -9.13 13.17
C ASP A 309 17.56 -8.33 13.56
N LEU A 310 16.59 -8.30 12.66
CA LEU A 310 15.29 -7.68 12.91
C LEU A 310 14.46 -8.55 13.86
N TRP A 311 14.69 -9.86 13.81
CA TRP A 311 14.02 -10.84 14.64
C TRP A 311 14.46 -10.76 16.10
N CYS A 312 13.53 -11.06 17.00
CA CYS A 312 13.78 -11.26 18.42
C CYS A 312 12.85 -12.34 18.97
N GLU A 313 13.03 -12.74 20.22
CA GLU A 313 12.19 -13.76 20.90
C GLU A 313 10.68 -13.44 20.92
N TRP A 314 10.32 -12.16 20.77
CA TRP A 314 8.93 -11.68 20.72
C TRP A 314 8.35 -11.62 19.30
N SER A 315 9.15 -11.92 18.28
CA SER A 315 8.67 -12.01 16.91
C SER A 315 7.80 -13.25 16.72
N THR A 316 6.73 -13.10 15.94
CA THR A 316 5.75 -14.15 15.67
C THR A 316 5.88 -14.63 14.22
N GLU A 317 5.85 -15.94 13.99
CA GLU A 317 5.81 -16.50 12.64
C GLU A 317 4.40 -16.38 12.06
N TYR A 318 4.29 -15.96 10.80
CA TYR A 318 3.05 -15.83 10.07
C TYR A 318 2.51 -17.18 9.61
N ILE A 319 1.26 -17.46 9.97
CA ILE A 319 0.57 -18.70 9.64
C ILE A 319 -0.55 -18.43 8.62
N ASN A 320 -1.51 -17.56 8.97
CA ASN A 320 -2.66 -17.23 8.12
C ASN A 320 -3.43 -16.01 8.66
N TRP A 321 -4.51 -15.63 7.98
CA TRP A 321 -5.37 -14.51 8.39
C TRP A 321 -6.06 -14.73 9.75
N ARG A 322 -6.41 -15.97 10.12
CA ARG A 322 -7.07 -16.28 11.42
C ARG A 322 -6.14 -15.95 12.58
N GLN A 323 -4.85 -16.23 12.43
CA GLN A 323 -3.85 -15.83 13.41
C GLN A 323 -3.82 -14.32 13.59
N LEU A 324 -3.84 -13.54 12.50
CA LEU A 324 -3.83 -12.07 12.58
C LEU A 324 -5.08 -11.52 13.27
N GLU A 325 -6.25 -12.15 13.04
CA GLU A 325 -7.50 -11.83 13.76
C GLU A 325 -7.37 -12.13 15.27
N ILE A 326 -6.90 -13.32 15.64
CA ILE A 326 -6.72 -13.72 17.05
C ILE A 326 -5.75 -12.77 17.78
N LEU A 327 -4.72 -12.30 17.08
CA LEU A 327 -3.76 -11.31 17.61
C LEU A 327 -4.32 -9.88 17.67
N GLY A 328 -5.52 -9.63 17.15
CA GLY A 328 -6.16 -8.31 17.13
C GLY A 328 -5.55 -7.32 16.13
N LEU A 329 -4.79 -7.80 15.13
CA LEU A 329 -4.17 -6.97 14.08
C LEU A 329 -5.13 -6.64 12.94
N MET A 330 -6.17 -7.46 12.79
CA MET A 330 -7.30 -7.26 11.89
C MET A 330 -8.58 -7.78 12.55
N SER A 331 -9.71 -7.45 11.95
CA SER A 331 -11.03 -7.80 12.46
C SER A 331 -11.91 -8.30 11.33
N LYS A 332 -12.68 -9.36 11.56
CA LYS A 332 -13.75 -9.74 10.63
C LYS A 332 -15.00 -8.91 10.78
N GLY A 333 -15.25 -8.32 11.96
CA GLY A 333 -16.51 -7.65 12.26
C GLY A 333 -17.70 -8.55 11.93
N ASP A 334 -18.65 -8.02 11.15
CA ASP A 334 -19.84 -8.75 10.70
C ASP A 334 -19.63 -9.56 9.39
N TRP A 335 -18.40 -9.58 8.86
CA TRP A 335 -18.06 -10.43 7.70
C TRP A 335 -17.83 -11.86 8.18
N ALA A 336 -18.66 -12.79 7.71
CA ALA A 336 -18.67 -14.20 8.14
C ALA A 336 -18.87 -15.15 6.97
#